data_AF-N9UT19-F1
#
_entry.id   AF-N9UT19-F1
#
_cell.length_a   1.000
_cell.length_b   1.000
_cell.length_c   1.000
_cell.angle_alpha   90.00
_cell.angle_beta   90.00
_cell.angle_gamma   90.00
#
_symmetry.space_group_name_H-M   'P 1'
#
loop_
_entity.id
_entity.type
_entity.pdbx_description
1 polymer ?
#
loop_
_entity_poly.entity_id
_entity_poly.type
_entity_poly.pdbx_seq_one_letter_code
_entity_poly.pdbx_strand_id
1 'polypeptide(L)'
;MKFAPKHIASLASALLLLSACGQKDGETPGDGDAKALAGNGSELDTALRCWALTSSAYFQHMAMAGETGNLPKPDEAIYTGWAKKLAILSFNKGMGFKAFNEMKDKAKGDVRIYSLTVDPERAAAVQTCIDTVPPPTSEPDPSWPSDS
;
A
#
# COMPACT_ATOMS: atom_id res chain seq x y z
N MET A 1 -27.69 28.24 -44.34
CA MET A 1 -27.21 27.15 -45.22
C MET A 1 -26.03 26.48 -44.56
N LYS A 2 -26.06 25.15 -44.48
CA LYS A 2 -25.06 24.26 -43.85
C LYS A 2 -23.75 24.27 -44.62
N PHE A 3 -22.61 24.28 -43.92
CA PHE A 3 -21.41 23.57 -44.35
C PHE A 3 -20.70 23.00 -43.13
N ALA A 4 -20.57 21.68 -43.11
CA ALA A 4 -19.63 20.93 -42.28
C ALA A 4 -18.47 20.48 -43.17
N PRO A 5 -17.31 20.19 -42.56
CA PRO A 5 -16.61 18.97 -42.92
C PRO A 5 -16.26 18.13 -41.69
N LYS A 6 -16.50 16.83 -41.79
CA LYS A 6 -15.97 15.75 -40.94
C LYS A 6 -14.73 15.14 -41.63
N HIS A 7 -13.95 14.38 -40.85
CA HIS A 7 -12.97 13.33 -41.24
C HIS A 7 -11.53 13.86 -41.48
N ILE A 8 -10.40 13.33 -40.97
CA ILE A 8 -10.02 12.00 -40.43
C ILE A 8 -8.81 12.12 -39.46
N ALA A 9 -8.83 11.23 -38.46
CA ALA A 9 -7.79 10.55 -37.67
C ALA A 9 -6.26 10.89 -37.78
N SER A 10 -5.67 11.02 -36.59
CA SER A 10 -4.58 10.19 -36.00
C SER A 10 -3.34 9.83 -36.83
N LEU A 11 -2.18 10.41 -36.44
CA LEU A 11 -0.81 9.88 -36.50
C LEU A 11 -0.05 10.52 -35.31
N ALA A 12 0.12 9.84 -34.18
CA ALA A 12 1.27 8.98 -33.85
C ALA A 12 2.64 9.70 -33.88
N SER A 13 3.25 9.83 -32.69
CA SER A 13 4.70 9.79 -32.36
C SER A 13 4.98 10.79 -31.22
N ALA A 14 5.09 10.35 -29.97
CA ALA A 14 6.31 9.82 -29.36
C ALA A 14 7.47 10.83 -29.36
N LEU A 15 7.66 11.52 -28.23
CA LEU A 15 8.95 12.04 -27.79
C LEU A 15 8.95 11.98 -26.25
N LEU A 16 9.45 10.84 -25.77
CA LEU A 16 9.99 10.65 -24.44
C LEU A 16 11.29 11.47 -24.33
N LEU A 17 11.41 12.20 -23.21
CA LEU A 17 12.61 12.34 -22.35
C LEU A 17 12.98 13.77 -21.95
N LEU A 18 13.17 13.90 -20.63
CA LEU A 18 14.18 14.67 -19.91
C LEU A 18 14.01 16.19 -19.82
N SER A 19 13.56 16.62 -18.64
CA SER A 19 14.29 17.65 -17.88
C SER A 19 14.00 17.49 -16.38
N ALA A 20 14.95 16.88 -15.69
CA ALA A 20 15.16 17.10 -14.27
C ALA A 20 15.93 18.42 -14.13
N CYS A 21 15.36 19.42 -13.44
CA CYS A 21 16.10 20.46 -12.73
C CYS A 21 15.14 21.40 -11.98
N GLY A 22 15.41 21.63 -10.69
CA GLY A 22 14.97 22.84 -10.00
C GLY A 22 14.23 22.64 -8.68
N GLN A 23 14.98 22.50 -7.58
CA GLN A 23 14.57 22.90 -6.23
C GLN A 23 13.94 24.30 -6.25
N LYS A 24 12.86 24.57 -5.51
CA LYS A 24 12.86 24.97 -4.09
C LYS A 24 11.53 25.65 -3.68
N ASP A 25 11.21 25.46 -2.39
CA ASP A 25 10.41 26.30 -1.49
C ASP A 25 8.88 26.14 -1.45
N GLY A 26 8.43 25.57 -0.32
CA GLY A 26 7.20 25.96 0.36
C GLY A 26 6.01 25.05 0.14
N GLU A 27 5.89 23.97 0.92
CA GLU A 27 4.58 23.34 1.10
C GLU A 27 4.37 22.89 2.55
N THR A 28 3.33 23.50 3.11
CA THR A 28 2.63 23.23 4.38
C THR A 28 2.46 21.72 4.65
N PRO A 29 2.53 21.23 5.90
CA PRO A 29 2.15 19.86 6.22
C PRO A 29 0.62 19.77 6.14
N GLY A 30 0.11 19.43 4.97
CA GLY A 30 -1.31 19.26 4.72
C GLY A 30 -1.51 18.45 3.45
N ASP A 31 -2.20 17.31 3.59
CA ASP A 31 -2.81 16.55 2.48
C ASP A 31 -1.88 15.77 1.52
N GLY A 32 -0.67 15.41 1.95
CA GLY A 32 0.24 14.56 1.15
C GLY A 32 0.03 13.05 1.29
N ASP A 33 -0.47 12.57 2.44
CA ASP A 33 -0.37 11.15 2.79
C ASP A 33 -1.50 10.26 2.26
N ALA A 34 -2.62 10.82 1.80
CA ALA A 34 -3.72 10.02 1.24
C ALA A 34 -3.51 9.69 -0.25
N LYS A 35 -2.86 10.59 -1.01
CA LYS A 35 -2.72 10.46 -2.47
C LYS A 35 -1.57 9.56 -2.91
N ALA A 36 -0.57 9.34 -2.04
CA ALA A 36 0.45 8.30 -2.25
C ALA A 36 -0.11 6.87 -2.02
N LEU A 37 -1.29 6.74 -1.42
CA LEU A 37 -1.91 5.45 -1.09
C LEU A 37 -2.80 4.89 -2.22
N ALA A 38 -3.06 5.64 -3.29
CA ALA A 38 -3.98 5.24 -4.36
C ALA A 38 -3.29 5.21 -5.74
N GLY A 39 -2.74 4.05 -6.08
CA GLY A 39 -2.39 3.66 -7.46
C GLY A 39 -1.00 4.08 -7.94
N ASN A 40 -0.22 3.10 -8.42
CA ASN A 40 1.12 3.18 -9.03
C ASN A 40 2.34 2.86 -8.15
N GLY A 41 2.16 2.34 -6.93
CA GLY A 41 3.26 1.80 -6.12
C GLY A 41 3.80 0.47 -6.69
N SER A 42 5.06 0.15 -6.41
CA SER A 42 5.61 -1.16 -6.75
C SER A 42 4.82 -2.28 -6.04
N GLU A 43 4.94 -3.52 -6.52
CA GLU A 43 4.28 -4.66 -5.86
C GLU A 43 4.68 -4.79 -4.38
N LEU A 44 5.94 -4.43 -4.07
CA LEU A 44 6.44 -4.36 -2.69
C LEU A 44 5.70 -3.31 -1.87
N ASP A 45 5.51 -2.10 -2.40
CA ASP A 45 4.83 -1.01 -1.70
C ASP A 45 3.36 -1.35 -1.43
N THR A 46 2.72 -2.00 -2.39
CA THR A 46 1.34 -2.49 -2.24
C THR A 46 1.26 -3.55 -1.14
N ALA A 47 2.18 -4.52 -1.14
CA ALA A 47 2.23 -5.56 -0.11
C ALA A 47 2.52 -4.96 1.27
N LEU A 48 3.42 -3.97 1.36
CA LEU A 48 3.75 -3.28 2.60
C LEU A 48 2.56 -2.51 3.15
N ARG A 49 1.91 -1.70 2.30
CA ARG A 49 0.72 -0.91 2.67
C ARG A 49 -0.40 -1.82 3.15
N CYS A 50 -0.71 -2.87 2.39
CA CYS A 50 -1.81 -3.75 2.74
C CYS A 50 -1.53 -4.62 3.98
N TRP A 51 -0.28 -5.07 4.18
CA TRP A 51 0.11 -5.69 5.44
C TRP A 51 -0.05 -4.73 6.62
N ALA A 52 0.41 -3.47 6.50
CA ALA A 52 0.34 -2.51 7.59
C ALA A 52 -1.10 -2.15 7.97
N LEU A 53 -1.97 -1.91 6.97
CA LEU A 53 -3.39 -1.59 7.18
C LEU A 53 -4.15 -2.77 7.80
N THR A 54 -4.02 -3.97 7.22
CA THR A 54 -4.77 -5.15 7.68
C THR A 54 -4.28 -5.62 9.05
N SER A 55 -2.97 -5.60 9.32
CA SER A 55 -2.45 -5.94 10.65
C SER A 55 -2.90 -4.93 11.71
N SER A 56 -2.85 -3.63 11.41
CA SER A 56 -3.32 -2.59 12.35
C SER A 56 -4.80 -2.74 12.66
N ALA A 57 -5.64 -2.98 11.63
CA ALA A 57 -7.07 -3.21 11.83
C ALA A 57 -7.35 -4.48 12.63
N TYR A 58 -6.68 -5.59 12.32
CA TYR A 58 -6.81 -6.86 13.06
C TYR A 58 -6.53 -6.66 14.56
N PHE A 59 -5.36 -6.09 14.88
CA PHE A 59 -4.97 -5.91 16.28
C PHE A 59 -5.80 -4.85 17.00
N GLN A 60 -6.31 -3.82 16.29
CA GLN A 60 -7.23 -2.86 16.89
C GLN A 60 -8.57 -3.52 17.28
N HIS A 61 -9.13 -4.37 16.42
CA HIS A 61 -10.33 -5.16 16.75
C HIS A 61 -10.11 -6.10 17.93
N MET A 62 -8.90 -6.65 18.07
CA MET A 62 -8.52 -7.48 19.23
C MET A 62 -8.39 -6.64 20.51
N ALA A 63 -7.83 -5.44 20.42
CA ALA A 63 -7.65 -4.54 21.57
C ALA A 63 -8.97 -3.97 22.09
N MET A 64 -9.92 -3.68 21.19
CA MET A 64 -11.22 -3.07 21.52
C MET A 64 -12.36 -4.09 21.46
N ALA A 65 -12.11 -5.31 21.94
CA ALA A 65 -13.08 -6.39 21.86
C ALA A 65 -14.43 -5.98 22.50
N GLY A 66 -15.51 -6.07 21.72
CA GLY A 66 -16.87 -5.70 22.15
C GLY A 66 -17.30 -4.28 21.76
N GLU A 67 -16.38 -3.45 21.24
CA GLU A 67 -16.74 -2.17 20.64
C GLU A 67 -17.20 -2.32 19.19
N THR A 68 -17.86 -1.28 18.67
CA THR A 68 -18.36 -1.24 17.28
C THR A 68 -17.88 0.03 16.60
N GLY A 69 -17.76 -0.04 15.26
CA GLY A 69 -17.31 1.08 14.43
C GLY A 69 -17.34 0.69 12.96
N ASN A 70 -16.84 1.57 12.10
CA ASN A 70 -16.83 1.38 10.65
C ASN A 70 -15.52 0.77 10.11
N LEU A 71 -14.53 0.51 10.95
CA LEU A 71 -13.29 -0.15 10.55
C LEU A 71 -13.55 -1.62 10.15
N PRO A 72 -13.26 -2.03 8.90
CA PRO A 72 -13.40 -3.43 8.51
C PRO A 72 -12.50 -4.34 9.35
N LYS A 73 -13.00 -5.54 9.67
CA LYS A 73 -12.30 -6.53 10.46
C LYS A 73 -11.66 -7.58 9.54
N PRO A 74 -10.36 -7.49 9.21
CA PRO A 74 -9.65 -8.61 8.59
C PRO A 74 -9.60 -9.78 9.57
N ASP A 75 -9.54 -11.00 9.05
CA ASP A 75 -9.18 -12.18 9.82
C ASP A 75 -7.65 -12.37 9.87
N GLU A 76 -7.21 -13.41 10.56
CA GLU A 76 -5.78 -13.71 10.67
C GLU A 76 -5.15 -14.11 9.34
N ALA A 77 -5.89 -14.83 8.48
CA ALA A 77 -5.40 -15.28 7.18
C ALA A 77 -5.09 -14.08 6.25
N ILE A 78 -5.88 -13.01 6.34
CA ILE A 78 -5.70 -11.82 5.51
C ILE A 78 -4.37 -11.11 5.79
N TYR A 79 -4.10 -10.74 7.05
CA TYR A 79 -2.87 -9.99 7.33
C TYR A 79 -1.62 -10.87 7.22
N THR A 80 -1.73 -12.18 7.50
CA THR A 80 -0.62 -13.14 7.34
C THR A 80 -0.34 -13.43 5.87
N GLY A 81 -1.36 -13.47 5.00
CA GLY A 81 -1.20 -13.56 3.55
C GLY A 81 -0.39 -12.38 2.98
N TRP A 82 -0.73 -11.15 3.38
CA TRP A 82 0.05 -9.98 3.04
C TRP A 82 1.47 -10.00 3.63
N ALA A 83 1.61 -10.45 4.88
CA ALA A 83 2.93 -10.59 5.52
C ALA A 83 3.85 -11.53 4.74
N LYS A 84 3.32 -12.68 4.28
CA LYS A 84 4.07 -13.67 3.50
C LYS A 84 4.51 -13.10 2.15
N LYS A 85 3.59 -12.47 1.41
CA LYS A 85 3.92 -11.81 0.13
C LYS A 85 4.98 -10.72 0.31
N LEU A 86 4.85 -9.89 1.34
CA LEU A 86 5.80 -8.84 1.67
C LEU A 86 7.20 -9.41 1.98
N ALA A 87 7.26 -10.49 2.76
CA ALA A 87 8.51 -11.19 3.10
C ALA A 87 9.24 -11.70 1.84
N ILE A 88 8.52 -12.42 0.97
CA ILE A 88 9.03 -12.95 -0.29
C ILE A 88 9.57 -11.83 -1.20
N LEU A 89 8.78 -10.78 -1.43
CA LEU A 89 9.17 -9.67 -2.29
C LEU A 89 10.40 -8.92 -1.76
N SER A 90 10.48 -8.74 -0.44
CA SER A 90 11.62 -8.09 0.21
C SER A 90 12.88 -8.92 0.08
N PHE A 91 12.78 -10.22 0.35
CA PHE A 91 13.90 -11.15 0.24
C PHE A 91 14.42 -11.25 -1.20
N ASN A 92 13.53 -11.39 -2.19
CA ASN A 92 13.89 -11.44 -3.61
C ASN A 92 14.53 -10.14 -4.12
N LYS A 93 14.37 -9.02 -3.41
CA LYS A 93 15.07 -7.76 -3.66
C LYS A 93 16.43 -7.65 -2.95
N GLY A 94 16.87 -8.68 -2.23
CA GLY A 94 18.11 -8.69 -1.46
C GLY A 94 18.04 -7.86 -0.17
N MET A 95 16.84 -7.57 0.35
CA MET A 95 16.68 -6.82 1.59
C MET A 95 17.09 -7.69 2.80
N GLY A 96 18.01 -7.18 3.62
CA GLY A 96 18.40 -7.81 4.88
C GLY A 96 17.30 -7.77 5.95
N PHE A 97 17.37 -8.65 6.96
CA PHE A 97 16.31 -8.82 7.96
C PHE A 97 16.08 -7.55 8.80
N LYS A 98 17.17 -6.88 9.21
CA LYS A 98 17.08 -5.58 9.90
C LYS A 98 16.31 -4.54 9.07
N ALA A 99 16.70 -4.34 7.82
CA ALA A 99 16.05 -3.37 6.92
C ALA A 99 14.57 -3.71 6.67
N PHE A 100 14.26 -5.01 6.56
CA PHE A 100 12.88 -5.49 6.43
C PHE A 100 12.02 -5.12 7.65
N ASN A 101 12.53 -5.32 8.87
CA ASN A 101 11.79 -4.95 10.07
C ASN A 101 11.67 -3.43 10.24
N GLU A 102 12.72 -2.66 9.96
CA GLU A 102 12.66 -1.19 9.99
C GLU A 102 11.61 -0.63 9.02
N MET A 103 11.54 -1.17 7.80
CA MET A 103 10.51 -0.83 6.81
C MET A 103 9.10 -1.12 7.35
N LYS A 104 8.91 -2.29 7.96
CA LYS A 104 7.64 -2.71 8.55
C LYS A 104 7.21 -1.81 9.71
N ASP A 105 8.14 -1.49 10.61
CA ASP A 105 7.86 -0.65 11.76
C ASP A 105 7.49 0.77 11.34
N LYS A 106 8.20 1.32 10.35
CA LYS A 106 7.83 2.60 9.73
C LYS A 106 6.41 2.57 9.16
N ALA A 107 6.11 1.58 8.31
CA ALA A 107 4.79 1.48 7.69
C ALA A 107 3.65 1.34 8.71
N LYS A 108 3.86 0.57 9.79
CA LYS A 108 2.89 0.48 10.89
C LYS A 108 2.74 1.77 11.68
N GLY A 109 3.79 2.56 11.80
CA GLY A 109 3.74 3.89 12.38
C GLY A 109 2.85 4.82 11.57
N ASP A 110 3.03 4.82 10.25
CA ASP A 110 2.36 5.73 9.32
C ASP A 110 0.84 5.49 9.23
N VAL A 111 0.39 4.23 9.32
CA VAL A 111 -1.04 3.86 9.18
C VAL A 111 -1.73 3.51 10.50
N ARG A 112 -1.11 3.82 11.64
CA ARG A 112 -1.62 3.42 12.96
C ARG A 112 -3.08 3.84 13.16
N ILE A 113 -3.85 2.91 13.73
CA ILE A 113 -5.28 3.07 14.03
C ILE A 113 -5.43 3.02 15.55
N TYR A 114 -6.23 3.93 16.12
CA TYR A 114 -6.43 4.04 17.56
C TYR A 114 -7.89 3.84 18.00
N SER A 115 -8.82 3.67 17.04
CA SER A 115 -10.25 3.51 17.27
C SER A 115 -10.86 2.59 16.21
N LEU A 116 -12.00 1.97 16.51
CA LEU A 116 -12.82 1.27 15.51
C LEU A 116 -13.65 2.22 14.64
N THR A 117 -13.75 3.49 15.02
CA THR A 117 -14.32 4.54 14.17
C THR A 117 -13.20 5.31 13.50
N VAL A 118 -13.11 5.21 12.17
CA VAL A 118 -12.07 5.80 11.33
C VAL A 118 -12.69 6.60 10.18
N ASP A 119 -11.89 7.42 9.51
CA ASP A 119 -12.33 8.11 8.30
C ASP A 119 -12.79 7.10 7.22
N PRO A 120 -13.86 7.40 6.45
CA PRO A 120 -14.37 6.50 5.42
C PRO A 120 -13.34 6.05 4.39
N GLU A 121 -12.41 6.93 4.01
CA GLU A 121 -11.32 6.61 3.09
C GLU A 121 -10.37 5.54 3.67
N ARG A 122 -10.12 5.61 4.99
CA ARG A 122 -9.30 4.61 5.69
C ARG A 122 -10.02 3.27 5.77
N ALA A 123 -11.31 3.27 6.10
CA ALA A 123 -12.13 2.08 6.08
C ALA A 123 -12.13 1.43 4.67
N ALA A 124 -12.31 2.24 3.62
CA ALA A 124 -12.27 1.77 2.23
C ALA A 124 -10.89 1.20 1.83
N ALA A 125 -9.80 1.81 2.28
CA ALA A 125 -8.44 1.32 2.02
C ALA A 125 -8.19 -0.04 2.70
N VAL A 126 -8.63 -0.21 3.96
CA VAL A 126 -8.56 -1.50 4.65
C VAL A 126 -9.40 -2.55 3.92
N GLN A 127 -10.64 -2.21 3.52
CA GLN A 127 -11.50 -3.11 2.78
C GLN A 127 -10.87 -3.54 1.44
N THR A 128 -10.28 -2.60 0.71
CA THR A 128 -9.58 -2.90 -0.54
C THR A 128 -8.47 -3.91 -0.33
N CYS A 129 -7.68 -3.79 0.75
CA CYS A 129 -6.62 -4.74 1.08
C CYS A 129 -7.16 -6.11 1.56
N ILE A 130 -8.34 -6.15 2.18
CA ILE A 130 -9.04 -7.41 2.50
C ILE A 130 -9.44 -8.12 1.20
N ASP A 131 -10.10 -7.39 0.29
CA ASP A 131 -10.65 -7.95 -0.95
C ASP A 131 -9.58 -8.39 -1.95
N THR A 132 -8.37 -7.85 -1.82
CA THR A 132 -7.24 -8.11 -2.73
C THR A 132 -6.12 -8.93 -2.10
N VAL A 133 -6.38 -9.58 -0.95
CA VAL A 133 -5.41 -10.46 -0.29
C VAL A 133 -4.77 -11.43 -1.30
N PRO A 134 -3.44 -11.58 -1.30
CA PRO A 134 -2.79 -12.50 -2.22
C PRO A 134 -3.24 -13.95 -1.97
N PRO A 135 -3.36 -14.77 -3.03
CA PRO A 135 -3.68 -16.17 -2.86
C PRO A 135 -2.57 -16.88 -2.07
N PRO A 136 -2.90 -17.97 -1.36
CA PRO A 136 -1.88 -18.79 -0.70
C PRO A 136 -0.79 -19.24 -1.68
N THR A 137 0.47 -19.12 -1.27
CA THR A 137 1.63 -19.58 -2.05
C THR A 137 2.32 -20.76 -1.37
N SER A 138 2.80 -21.71 -2.16
CA SER A 138 3.64 -22.83 -1.72
C SER A 138 5.11 -22.45 -1.54
N GLU A 139 5.50 -21.21 -1.89
CA GLU A 139 6.85 -20.71 -1.65
C GLU A 139 7.17 -20.77 -0.14
N PRO A 140 8.35 -21.29 0.26
CA PRO A 140 8.74 -21.32 1.65
C PRO A 140 8.93 -19.91 2.20
N ASP A 141 8.82 -19.77 3.53
CA ASP A 141 9.15 -18.50 4.17
C ASP A 141 10.64 -18.19 3.98
N PRO A 142 11.00 -16.92 3.71
CA PRO A 142 12.38 -16.61 3.44
C PRO A 142 13.27 -16.88 4.66
N SER A 143 14.42 -17.50 4.40
CA SER A 143 15.45 -17.76 5.41
C SER A 143 16.51 -16.68 5.29
N TRP A 144 16.34 -15.59 6.04
CA TRP A 144 17.38 -14.56 6.11
C TRP A 144 18.65 -15.13 6.76
N PRO A 145 19.85 -14.80 6.23
CA PRO A 145 21.08 -15.12 6.92
C PRO A 145 21.05 -14.47 8.30
N SER A 146 21.47 -15.20 9.33
CA SER A 146 21.60 -14.65 10.67
C SER A 146 22.57 -13.47 10.60
N ASP A 147 22.10 -12.27 10.92
CA ASP A 147 22.94 -11.09 11.09
C ASP A 147 23.95 -11.44 12.21
N SER A 148 25.15 -11.83 11.80
CA SER A 148 26.27 -12.22 12.68
C SER A 148 27.07 -11.00 13.09
#